data_AF-A0A9E2SFQ1-F1
#
_entry.id   AF-A0A9E2SFQ1-F1
#
_cell.length_a   1.000
_cell.length_b   1.000
_cell.length_c   1.000
_cell.angle_alpha   90.00
_cell.angle_beta   90.00
_cell.angle_gamma   90.00
#
_symmetry.space_group_name_H-M   'P 1'
#
loop_
_entity.id
_entity.type
_entity.pdbx_description
1 polymer ?
#
loop_
_entity_poly.entity_id
_entity_poly.type
_entity_poly.pdbx_seq_one_letter_code
_entity_poly.pdbx_strand_id
1 'polypeptide(L)'
;MQLNLVKELQKYMGTNINKIDPNTQDLKEEDFAHRYDKLAQASVPTVLTVLYKYTHTRDGGARLLKREPAGNVLADMLGSNYTEVVNKVADYSGFSEVYTAGVLDNLALQAVKLLHEQAGNDPAKAQSLLADQRHEILAHLPASIELGKALDDTTIDDRTNKMEGPVSNLLHTIENFFASSPVKK
;
A
#
# COMPACT_ATOMS: atom_id res chain seq x y z
N MET A 1 2.50 21.34 -7.91
CA MET A 1 1.75 20.12 -8.26
C MET A 1 1.81 19.19 -7.06
N GLN A 2 0.67 18.71 -6.59
CA GLN A 2 0.64 17.71 -5.51
C GLN A 2 0.97 16.34 -6.12
N LEU A 3 1.98 15.66 -5.59
CA LEU A 3 2.36 14.32 -6.04
C LEU A 3 1.19 13.35 -5.81
N ASN A 4 0.87 12.53 -6.81
CA ASN A 4 -0.03 11.38 -6.66
C ASN A 4 0.78 10.09 -6.94
N LEU A 5 1.06 9.34 -5.88
CA LEU A 5 1.91 8.15 -5.90
C LEU A 5 1.34 7.04 -6.77
N VAL A 6 0.02 6.85 -6.77
CA VAL A 6 -0.65 5.85 -7.63
C VAL A 6 -0.38 6.19 -9.11
N LYS A 7 -0.57 7.46 -9.50
CA LYS A 7 -0.36 7.92 -10.88
C LYS A 7 1.11 7.84 -11.30
N GLU A 8 2.05 8.19 -10.43
CA GLU A 8 3.47 8.07 -10.76
C GLU A 8 3.91 6.62 -10.93
N LEU A 9 3.43 5.71 -10.07
CA LEU A 9 3.74 4.28 -10.20
C LEU A 9 3.03 3.64 -11.39
N GLN A 10 1.80 4.06 -11.69
CA GLN A 10 1.09 3.67 -12.91
C GLN A 10 1.90 4.07 -14.15
N LYS A 11 2.40 5.32 -14.20
CA LYS A 11 3.25 5.81 -15.30
C LYS A 11 4.55 5.03 -15.40
N TYR A 12 5.17 4.72 -14.26
CA TYR A 12 6.38 3.89 -14.22
C TYR A 12 6.14 2.49 -14.81
N MET A 13 4.99 1.88 -14.53
CA MET A 13 4.63 0.57 -15.09
C MET A 13 4.18 0.62 -16.55
N GLY A 14 3.79 1.79 -17.06
CA GLY A 14 3.21 1.92 -18.41
C GLY A 14 1.85 1.23 -18.54
N THR A 15 1.09 1.16 -17.44
CA THR A 15 -0.19 0.46 -17.33
C THR A 15 -1.32 1.42 -16.97
N ASN A 16 -2.54 0.89 -16.89
CA ASN A 16 -3.69 1.59 -16.33
C ASN A 16 -4.12 0.98 -15.00
N ILE A 17 -4.55 1.85 -14.09
CA ILE A 17 -5.12 1.48 -12.79
C ILE A 17 -6.45 2.21 -12.67
N ASN A 18 -7.52 1.46 -12.44
CA ASN A 18 -8.88 1.96 -12.34
C ASN A 18 -9.28 2.16 -10.88
N LYS A 19 -9.98 3.26 -10.60
CA LYS A 19 -10.66 3.44 -9.31
C LYS A 19 -11.78 2.40 -9.20
N ILE A 20 -11.88 1.75 -8.05
CA ILE A 20 -12.87 0.70 -7.80
C ILE A 20 -14.15 1.35 -7.30
N ASP A 21 -15.29 0.97 -7.89
CA ASP A 21 -16.60 1.39 -7.40
C ASP A 21 -16.83 0.79 -5.99
N PRO A 22 -17.11 1.61 -4.96
CA PRO A 22 -17.34 1.12 -3.59
C PRO A 22 -18.51 0.14 -3.46
N ASN A 23 -19.46 0.18 -4.40
CA ASN A 23 -20.64 -0.66 -4.41
C ASN A 23 -20.33 -2.05 -4.98
N THR A 24 -19.56 -2.12 -6.06
CA THR A 24 -19.19 -3.40 -6.69
C THR A 24 -17.95 -4.03 -6.04
N GLN A 25 -17.05 -3.19 -5.51
CA GLN A 25 -15.79 -3.55 -4.84
C GLN A 25 -14.78 -4.34 -5.68
N ASP A 26 -15.09 -4.53 -6.95
CA ASP A 26 -14.31 -5.34 -7.87
C ASP A 26 -14.34 -4.75 -9.27
N LEU A 27 -13.31 -5.08 -10.02
CA LEU A 27 -13.15 -4.75 -11.43
C LEU A 27 -13.35 -6.02 -12.24
N LYS A 28 -14.02 -5.90 -13.37
CA LYS A 28 -14.23 -7.00 -14.28
C LYS A 28 -13.07 -7.10 -15.25
N GLU A 29 -12.92 -8.26 -15.89
CA GLU A 29 -11.91 -8.47 -16.94
C GLU A 29 -12.02 -7.44 -18.09
N GLU A 30 -13.24 -6.98 -18.39
CA GLU A 30 -13.51 -5.95 -19.40
C GLU A 30 -12.96 -4.56 -19.05
N ASP A 31 -12.64 -4.30 -17.78
CA ASP A 31 -12.05 -3.04 -17.32
C ASP A 31 -10.54 -2.95 -17.60
N PHE A 32 -9.90 -4.04 -18.04
CA PHE A 32 -8.47 -4.12 -18.30
C PHE A 32 -8.17 -4.24 -19.80
N ALA A 33 -7.42 -3.27 -20.34
CA ALA A 33 -7.01 -3.29 -21.75
C ALA A 33 -5.81 -4.23 -21.98
N HIS A 34 -4.95 -4.36 -20.99
CA HIS A 34 -3.77 -5.22 -21.03
C HIS A 34 -3.67 -6.08 -19.77
N ARG A 35 -3.16 -7.32 -19.92
CA ARG A 35 -2.94 -8.24 -18.78
C ARG A 35 -2.09 -7.64 -17.66
N TYR A 36 -1.20 -6.69 -17.99
CA TYR A 36 -0.35 -6.01 -17.01
C TYR A 36 -1.11 -4.95 -16.20
N ASP A 37 -2.27 -4.47 -16.68
CA ASP A 37 -3.13 -3.55 -15.93
C ASP A 37 -3.66 -4.24 -14.68
N LYS A 38 -4.08 -5.51 -14.79
CA LYS A 38 -4.55 -6.29 -13.64
C LYS A 38 -3.45 -6.52 -12.60
N LEU A 39 -2.21 -6.74 -13.05
CA LEU A 39 -1.07 -6.82 -12.15
C LEU A 39 -0.82 -5.48 -11.45
N ALA A 40 -0.77 -4.37 -12.20
CA ALA A 40 -0.59 -3.03 -11.65
C ALA A 40 -1.70 -2.65 -10.65
N GLN A 41 -2.95 -3.00 -10.98
CA GLN A 41 -4.13 -2.80 -10.15
C GLN A 41 -3.97 -3.44 -8.78
N ALA A 42 -3.37 -4.62 -8.70
CA ALA A 42 -3.11 -5.28 -7.43
C ALA A 42 -1.82 -4.80 -6.77
N SER A 43 -0.73 -4.67 -7.52
CA SER A 43 0.60 -4.47 -6.97
C SER A 43 0.83 -3.06 -6.44
N VAL A 44 0.39 -2.02 -7.16
CA VAL A 44 0.62 -0.61 -6.78
C VAL A 44 -0.07 -0.26 -5.45
N PRO A 45 -1.40 -0.43 -5.30
CA PRO A 45 -2.05 -0.10 -4.03
C PRO A 45 -1.59 -1.01 -2.90
N THR A 46 -1.19 -2.26 -3.18
CA THR A 46 -0.62 -3.17 -2.17
C THR A 46 0.69 -2.62 -1.62
N VAL A 47 1.65 -2.29 -2.49
CA VAL A 47 2.96 -1.74 -2.08
C VAL A 47 2.78 -0.45 -1.30
N LEU A 48 1.95 0.47 -1.79
CA LEU A 48 1.71 1.75 -1.12
C LEU A 48 1.04 1.58 0.26
N THR A 49 0.11 0.62 0.38
CA THR A 49 -0.51 0.27 1.67
C THR A 49 0.51 -0.31 2.65
N VAL A 50 1.40 -1.20 2.18
CA VAL A 50 2.46 -1.77 3.01
C VAL A 50 3.42 -0.68 3.49
N LEU A 51 3.82 0.23 2.61
CA LEU A 51 4.65 1.39 2.97
C LEU A 51 3.97 2.28 4.00
N TYR A 52 2.69 2.62 3.78
CA TYR A 52 1.90 3.38 4.74
C TYR A 52 1.94 2.71 6.11
N LYS A 53 1.61 1.43 6.20
CA LYS A 53 1.64 0.69 7.47
C LYS A 53 3.03 0.66 8.09
N TYR A 54 4.06 0.39 7.28
CA TYR A 54 5.43 0.32 7.76
C TYR A 54 5.89 1.65 8.37
N THR A 55 5.56 2.80 7.76
CA THR A 55 5.91 4.12 8.31
C THR A 55 5.28 4.41 9.68
N HIS A 56 4.16 3.76 10.01
CA HIS A 56 3.48 3.91 11.30
C HIS A 56 4.05 3.00 12.41
N THR A 57 5.08 2.20 12.10
CA THR A 57 5.83 1.47 13.13
C THR A 57 6.88 2.38 13.77
N ARG A 58 7.31 2.04 14.99
CA ARG A 58 8.21 2.87 15.83
C ARG A 58 9.43 3.44 15.09
N ASP A 59 10.07 2.66 14.23
CA ASP A 59 11.27 3.08 13.48
C ASP A 59 11.08 3.04 11.95
N GLY A 60 9.90 2.66 11.45
CA GLY A 60 9.73 2.26 10.06
C GLY A 60 9.99 3.39 9.08
N GLY A 61 9.48 4.61 9.33
CA GLY A 61 9.74 5.75 8.46
C GLY A 61 11.23 6.12 8.38
N ALA A 62 11.95 6.05 9.50
CA ALA A 62 13.39 6.32 9.52
C ALA A 62 14.20 5.24 8.79
N ARG A 63 13.82 3.97 8.94
CA ARG A 63 14.43 2.85 8.22
C ARG A 63 14.14 2.91 6.73
N LEU A 64 12.94 3.32 6.35
CA LEU A 64 12.52 3.46 4.97
C LEU A 64 13.39 4.46 4.20
N LEU A 65 13.65 5.62 4.79
CA LEU A 65 14.36 6.72 4.14
C LEU A 65 15.89 6.62 4.21
N LYS A 66 16.44 5.90 5.20
CA LYS A 66 17.89 5.67 5.35
C LYS A 66 18.38 4.44 4.59
N ARG A 67 17.50 3.73 3.92
CA ARG A 67 17.82 2.48 3.24
C ARG A 67 18.58 2.76 1.94
N GLU A 68 19.76 2.17 1.83
CA GLU A 68 20.42 2.01 0.53
C GLU A 68 19.54 1.12 -0.37
N PRO A 69 19.40 1.41 -1.68
CA PRO A 69 18.47 0.73 -2.58
C PRO A 69 18.87 -0.72 -2.95
N ALA A 70 19.32 -1.49 -1.97
CA ALA A 70 19.73 -2.89 -2.11
C ALA A 70 18.80 -3.83 -1.31
N GLY A 71 18.54 -4.99 -1.90
CA GLY A 71 17.81 -6.10 -1.29
C GLY A 71 16.29 -6.08 -1.55
N ASN A 72 15.61 -7.07 -0.95
CA ASN A 72 14.16 -7.24 -1.06
C ASN A 72 13.46 -6.30 -0.06
N VAL A 73 13.18 -5.09 -0.53
CA VAL A 73 12.63 -4.01 0.30
C VAL A 73 11.32 -4.39 0.96
N LEU A 74 10.47 -5.07 0.21
CA LEU A 74 9.13 -5.40 0.66
C LEU A 74 9.12 -6.60 1.61
N ALA A 75 10.00 -7.59 1.42
CA ALA A 75 10.16 -8.70 2.36
C ALA A 75 10.59 -8.24 3.75
N ASP A 76 11.46 -7.23 3.86
CA ASP A 76 11.86 -6.69 5.15
C ASP A 76 10.72 -5.95 5.88
N MET A 77 9.76 -5.41 5.13
CA MET A 77 8.59 -4.72 5.69
C MET A 77 7.50 -5.69 6.10
N LEU A 78 7.31 -6.75 5.30
CA LEU A 78 6.24 -7.74 5.48
C LEU A 78 6.64 -8.90 6.38
N GLY A 79 7.93 -9.17 6.55
CA GLY A 79 8.42 -10.30 7.34
C GLY A 79 7.81 -11.62 6.87
N SER A 80 7.18 -12.35 7.79
CA SER A 80 6.50 -13.63 7.51
C SER A 80 5.35 -13.52 6.50
N ASN A 81 4.76 -12.33 6.34
CA ASN A 81 3.57 -12.14 5.52
C ASN A 81 3.93 -11.89 4.04
N TYR A 82 5.23 -11.80 3.70
CA TYR A 82 5.68 -11.54 2.34
C TYR A 82 5.13 -12.55 1.33
N THR A 83 5.28 -13.85 1.61
CA THR A 83 4.82 -14.92 0.72
C THR A 83 3.31 -14.88 0.54
N GLU A 84 2.55 -14.64 1.62
CA GLU A 84 1.08 -14.54 1.52
C GLU A 84 0.65 -13.38 0.63
N VAL A 85 1.27 -12.20 0.79
CA VAL A 85 0.97 -11.02 -0.04
C VAL A 85 1.33 -11.26 -1.50
N VAL A 86 2.49 -11.85 -1.79
CA VAL A 86 2.90 -12.21 -3.16
C VAL A 86 1.88 -13.13 -3.80
N ASN A 87 1.44 -14.17 -3.07
CA ASN A 87 0.50 -15.16 -3.58
C ASN A 87 -0.85 -14.52 -3.88
N LYS A 88 -1.38 -13.69 -2.99
CA LYS A 88 -2.65 -12.97 -3.21
C LYS A 88 -2.61 -12.07 -4.45
N VAL A 89 -1.51 -11.35 -4.67
CA VAL A 89 -1.33 -10.50 -5.86
C VAL A 89 -1.14 -11.35 -7.13
N ALA A 90 -0.42 -12.47 -7.04
CA ALA A 90 -0.21 -13.40 -8.14
C ALA A 90 -1.53 -14.05 -8.58
N ASP A 91 -2.32 -14.54 -7.62
CA ASP A 91 -3.63 -15.14 -7.82
C ASP A 91 -4.60 -14.15 -8.48
N TYR A 92 -4.65 -12.91 -7.98
CA TYR A 92 -5.50 -11.88 -8.58
C TYR A 92 -5.12 -11.58 -10.03
N SER A 93 -3.81 -11.42 -10.29
CA SER A 93 -3.31 -10.98 -11.59
C SER A 93 -3.13 -12.09 -12.63
N GLY A 94 -3.13 -13.36 -12.19
CA GLY A 94 -2.85 -14.52 -13.03
C GLY A 94 -1.38 -14.67 -13.45
N PHE A 95 -0.45 -13.96 -12.79
CA PHE A 95 0.99 -14.11 -13.01
C PHE A 95 1.60 -15.08 -12.00
N SER A 96 2.76 -15.66 -12.33
CA SER A 96 3.50 -16.52 -11.40
C SER A 96 4.02 -15.73 -10.19
N GLU A 97 4.02 -16.34 -9.01
CA GLU A 97 4.55 -15.77 -7.75
C GLU A 97 5.96 -15.17 -7.93
N VAL A 98 6.87 -15.85 -8.62
CA VAL A 98 8.26 -15.38 -8.85
C VAL A 98 8.29 -14.06 -9.62
N TYR A 99 7.50 -13.95 -10.69
CA TYR A 99 7.40 -12.72 -11.47
C TYR A 99 6.76 -11.60 -10.64
N THR A 100 5.66 -11.92 -9.94
CA THR A 100 4.94 -10.98 -9.07
C THR A 100 5.82 -10.43 -7.96
N ALA A 101 6.61 -11.28 -7.30
CA ALA A 101 7.60 -10.87 -6.29
C ALA A 101 8.58 -9.85 -6.85
N GLY A 102 9.16 -10.12 -8.03
CA GLY A 102 10.07 -9.18 -8.69
C GLY A 102 9.41 -7.84 -9.03
N VAL A 103 8.13 -7.83 -9.43
CA VAL A 103 7.38 -6.59 -9.71
C VAL A 103 7.11 -5.80 -8.42
N LEU A 104 6.68 -6.48 -7.36
CA LEU A 104 6.41 -5.88 -6.06
C LEU A 104 7.66 -5.23 -5.46
N ASP A 105 8.81 -5.90 -5.54
CA ASP A 105 10.07 -5.38 -5.01
C ASP A 105 10.55 -4.14 -5.80
N ASN A 106 10.45 -4.18 -7.14
CA ASN A 106 10.80 -3.04 -7.99
C ASN A 106 9.87 -1.84 -7.75
N LEU A 107 8.58 -2.09 -7.56
CA LEU A 107 7.62 -1.04 -7.20
C LEU A 107 7.91 -0.45 -5.83
N ALA A 108 8.26 -1.28 -4.84
CA ALA A 108 8.63 -0.80 -3.51
C ALA A 108 9.86 0.10 -3.57
N LEU A 109 10.89 -0.29 -4.32
CA LEU A 109 12.08 0.54 -4.55
C LEU A 109 11.73 1.88 -5.20
N GLN A 110 10.93 1.86 -6.26
CA GLN A 110 10.52 3.07 -6.97
C GLN A 110 9.66 3.99 -6.08
N ALA A 111 8.75 3.41 -5.29
CA ALA A 111 7.92 4.16 -4.34
C ALA A 111 8.77 4.81 -3.23
N VAL A 112 9.75 4.08 -2.68
CA VAL A 112 10.69 4.63 -1.69
C VAL A 112 11.51 5.78 -2.28
N LYS A 113 11.97 5.65 -3.53
CA LYS A 113 12.66 6.73 -4.22
C LYS A 113 11.77 7.98 -4.34
N LEU A 114 10.52 7.84 -4.77
CA LEU A 114 9.57 8.96 -4.87
C LEU A 114 9.31 9.61 -3.50
N LEU A 115 9.20 8.80 -2.43
CA LEU A 115 9.05 9.31 -1.08
C LEU A 115 10.30 10.07 -0.62
N HIS A 116 11.50 9.57 -0.91
CA HIS A 116 12.75 10.25 -0.59
C HIS A 116 12.90 11.58 -1.32
N GLU A 117 12.53 11.63 -2.61
CA GLU A 117 12.55 12.86 -3.41
C GLU A 117 11.63 13.96 -2.83
N GLN A 118 10.51 13.59 -2.21
CA GLN A 118 9.58 14.54 -1.60
C GLN A 118 9.86 14.84 -0.13
N ALA A 119 10.17 13.81 0.66
CA ALA A 119 10.32 13.91 2.10
C ALA A 119 11.77 14.18 2.54
N GLY A 120 12.75 13.94 1.66
CA GLY A 120 14.14 13.89 2.05
C GLY A 120 14.37 12.82 3.12
N ASN A 121 15.06 13.20 4.18
CA ASN A 121 15.34 12.32 5.33
C ASN A 121 14.36 12.53 6.50
N ASP A 122 13.20 13.15 6.27
CA ASP A 122 12.18 13.42 7.29
C ASP A 122 11.11 12.29 7.33
N PRO A 123 11.15 11.40 8.35
CA PRO A 123 10.20 10.30 8.46
C PRO A 123 8.76 10.75 8.66
N ALA A 124 8.54 11.85 9.39
CA ALA A 124 7.20 12.36 9.66
C ALA A 124 6.57 12.91 8.37
N LYS A 125 7.38 13.56 7.53
CA LYS A 125 6.94 14.01 6.21
C LYS A 125 6.59 12.84 5.29
N ALA A 126 7.41 11.78 5.26
CA ALA A 126 7.10 10.58 4.47
C ALA A 126 5.80 9.90 4.94
N GLN A 127 5.61 9.78 6.25
CA GLN A 127 4.38 9.25 6.83
C GLN A 127 3.16 10.11 6.46
N SER A 128 3.26 11.44 6.57
CA SER A 128 2.19 12.37 6.20
C SER A 128 1.83 12.25 4.72
N LEU A 129 2.82 12.17 3.83
CA LEU A 129 2.59 12.03 2.38
C LEU A 129 1.80 10.77 2.03
N LEU A 130 2.06 9.66 2.72
CA LEU A 130 1.31 8.41 2.54
C LEU A 130 -0.08 8.48 3.18
N ALA A 131 -0.19 9.10 4.37
CA ALA A 131 -1.47 9.27 5.05
C ALA A 131 -2.44 10.15 4.24
N ASP A 132 -1.95 11.25 3.67
CA ASP A 132 -2.74 12.17 2.83
C ASP A 132 -3.25 11.49 1.56
N GLN A 133 -2.58 10.44 1.11
CA GLN A 133 -2.93 9.67 -0.08
C GLN A 133 -3.62 8.35 0.24
N ARG A 134 -3.86 8.03 1.52
CA ARG A 134 -4.43 6.73 1.94
C ARG A 134 -5.75 6.43 1.25
N HIS A 135 -6.67 7.41 1.19
CA HIS A 135 -7.95 7.22 0.53
C HIS A 135 -7.78 6.89 -0.96
N GLU A 136 -6.94 7.65 -1.66
CA GLU A 136 -6.63 7.41 -3.07
C GLU A 136 -6.02 6.02 -3.27
N ILE A 137 -5.08 5.59 -2.42
CA ILE A 137 -4.47 4.27 -2.48
C ILE A 137 -5.52 3.16 -2.32
N LEU A 138 -6.36 3.25 -1.28
CA LEU A 138 -7.35 2.23 -0.97
C LEU A 138 -8.51 2.18 -1.97
N ALA A 139 -8.83 3.31 -2.61
CA ALA A 139 -9.83 3.36 -3.68
C ALA A 139 -9.43 2.55 -4.92
N HIS A 140 -8.14 2.20 -5.07
CA HIS A 140 -7.65 1.35 -6.16
C HIS A 140 -7.35 -0.09 -5.71
N LEU A 141 -7.41 -0.41 -4.41
CA LEU A 141 -7.08 -1.74 -3.89
C LEU A 141 -8.23 -2.75 -4.10
N PRO A 142 -8.07 -3.82 -4.90
CA PRO A 142 -9.10 -4.85 -5.06
C PRO A 142 -9.45 -5.53 -3.74
N ALA A 143 -10.75 -5.67 -3.44
CA ALA A 143 -11.19 -6.28 -2.20
C ALA A 143 -10.83 -7.78 -2.11
N SER A 144 -10.77 -8.45 -3.25
CA SER A 144 -10.42 -9.87 -3.39
C SER A 144 -8.98 -10.21 -3.00
N ILE A 145 -8.09 -9.21 -2.90
CA ILE A 145 -6.74 -9.41 -2.36
C ILE A 145 -6.81 -9.69 -0.86
N GLU A 146 -7.79 -9.12 -0.15
CA GLU A 146 -7.93 -9.24 1.31
C GLU A 146 -6.61 -8.88 2.04
N LEU A 147 -6.02 -7.74 1.65
CA LEU A 147 -4.71 -7.31 2.13
C LEU A 147 -4.75 -7.00 3.63
N GLY A 148 -5.88 -6.50 4.14
CA GLY A 148 -6.08 -6.27 5.56
C GLY A 148 -5.94 -7.55 6.38
N LYS A 149 -6.44 -8.70 5.89
CA LYS A 149 -6.20 -10.00 6.54
C LYS A 149 -4.72 -10.36 6.53
N ALA A 150 -4.06 -10.25 5.37
CA ALA A 150 -2.64 -10.58 5.23
C ALA A 150 -1.73 -9.68 6.09
N LEU A 151 -2.19 -8.49 6.45
CA LEU A 151 -1.45 -7.55 7.29
C LEU A 151 -1.92 -7.55 8.75
N ASP A 152 -2.93 -8.31 9.16
CA ASP A 152 -3.59 -8.16 10.47
C ASP A 152 -4.08 -6.73 10.74
N ASP A 153 -4.70 -6.10 9.75
CA ASP A 153 -5.35 -4.78 9.84
C ASP A 153 -6.61 -4.74 8.98
N THR A 154 -7.74 -5.07 9.60
CA THR A 154 -9.05 -5.13 8.94
C THR A 154 -9.55 -3.76 8.47
N THR A 155 -8.94 -2.66 8.90
CA THR A 155 -9.34 -1.33 8.42
C THR A 155 -8.97 -1.13 6.95
N ILE A 156 -7.96 -1.83 6.44
CA ILE A 156 -7.54 -1.74 5.03
C ILE A 156 -8.63 -2.25 4.08
N ASP A 157 -9.29 -3.35 4.46
CA ASP A 157 -10.33 -3.99 3.65
C ASP A 157 -11.73 -3.37 3.89
N ASP A 158 -11.86 -2.41 4.81
CA ASP A 158 -13.14 -1.78 5.12
C ASP A 158 -13.68 -1.00 3.92
N ARG A 159 -14.92 -1.33 3.55
CA ARG A 159 -15.69 -0.72 2.45
C ARG A 159 -15.86 0.79 2.64
N THR A 160 -15.91 1.27 3.89
CA THR A 160 -16.07 2.70 4.20
C THR A 160 -14.90 3.55 3.71
N ASN A 161 -13.69 2.98 3.61
CA ASN A 161 -12.50 3.70 3.12
C ASN A 161 -12.54 3.97 1.61
N LYS A 162 -13.44 3.32 0.87
CA LYS A 162 -13.63 3.50 -0.57
C LYS A 162 -14.76 4.49 -0.90
N MET A 163 -15.66 4.75 0.04
CA MET A 163 -16.75 5.72 -0.12
C MET A 163 -16.19 7.16 -0.10
N GLU A 164 -16.60 8.01 -1.03
CA GLU A 164 -16.22 9.43 -1.00
C GLU A 164 -16.88 10.12 0.21
N GLY A 165 -16.06 10.52 1.18
CA GLY A 165 -16.48 11.30 2.34
C GLY A 165 -15.28 11.59 3.27
N PRO A 166 -15.27 12.70 4.02
CA PRO A 166 -14.16 13.05 4.91
C PRO A 166 -14.11 12.05 6.07
N VAL A 167 -13.22 11.05 5.97
CA VAL A 167 -12.98 10.08 7.04
C VAL A 167 -12.14 10.70 8.15
N SER A 168 -12.81 11.50 8.99
CA SER A 168 -12.23 12.14 10.19
C SER A 168 -12.17 11.24 11.43
N ASN A 169 -12.38 9.92 11.33
CA ASN A 169 -12.49 9.04 12.52
C ASN A 169 -11.27 8.15 12.82
N LEU A 170 -10.20 8.17 12.03
CA LEU A 170 -9.05 7.27 12.22
C LEU A 170 -8.03 7.71 13.29
N LEU A 171 -8.02 8.99 13.68
CA LEU A 171 -7.11 9.48 14.74
C LEU A 171 -7.47 8.94 16.14
N HIS A 172 -8.74 8.61 16.40
CA HIS A 172 -9.17 8.14 17.73
C HIS A 172 -9.02 6.64 17.95
N THR A 173 -8.93 5.82 16.89
CA THR A 173 -8.75 4.36 17.05
C THR A 173 -7.31 4.00 17.41
N ILE A 174 -6.35 4.80 16.96
CA ILE A 174 -4.93 4.61 17.27
C ILE A 174 -4.63 5.00 18.73
N GLU A 175 -5.23 6.08 19.26
CA GLU A 175 -5.09 6.44 20.69
C GLU A 175 -5.55 5.31 21.62
N ASN A 176 -6.66 4.64 21.29
CA ASN A 176 -7.23 3.59 22.14
C ASN A 176 -6.39 2.30 22.17
N PHE A 177 -5.58 2.03 21.13
CA PHE A 177 -4.67 0.87 21.13
C PHE A 177 -3.38 1.13 21.92
N PHE A 178 -2.97 2.39 22.08
CA PHE A 178 -1.81 2.79 22.88
C PHE A 178 -2.13 3.17 24.33
N ALA A 179 -3.40 3.46 24.67
CA ALA A 179 -3.82 3.82 26.02
C ALA A 179 -3.98 2.64 27.01
N SER A 180 -3.89 1.39 26.55
CA SER A 180 -3.99 0.20 27.40
C SER A 180 -2.61 -0.29 27.89
N SER A 181 -1.90 0.56 28.62
CA SER A 181 -0.82 0.14 29.51
C SER A 181 -0.94 0.88 30.84
N PRO A 182 -1.63 0.30 31.85
CA PRO A 182 -1.63 0.86 33.18
C PRO A 182 -0.24 0.68 33.80
N VAL A 183 0.46 1.79 34.01
CA VAL A 183 1.60 1.86 34.94
C VAL A 183 1.05 1.58 36.33
N LYS A 184 1.25 0.36 36.85
CA LYS A 184 1.08 0.06 38.28
C LYS A 184 2.25 0.67 39.05
N LYS A 185 1.96 1.64 39.91
CA LYS A 185 2.74 1.91 41.12
C LYS A 185 2.14 1.10 42.27
#